data_AF-A0A968R6J5-F1
#
_entry.id   AF-A0A968R6J5-F1
#
_cell.length_a   1.000
_cell.length_b   1.000
_cell.length_c   1.000
_cell.angle_alpha   90.00
_cell.angle_beta   90.00
_cell.angle_gamma   90.00
#
_symmetry.space_group_name_H-M   'P 1'
#
loop_
_entity.id
_entity.type
_entity.pdbx_description
1 polymer ?
#
loop_
_entity_poly.entity_id
_entity_poly.type
_entity_poly.pdbx_seq_one_letter_code
_entity_poly.pdbx_strand_id
1 'polypeptide(L)' 'MQDAGYRVFIAFAILWILMGIGATIALFKSDGQKLRFGKWGLLVAIPILVPIVLVLAYQIFRPSLLQLVR' A
#
# COMPACT_ATOMS: atom_id res chain seq x y z
N MET A 1 1.94 27.63 -1.51
CA MET A 1 2.90 27.08 -0.51
C MET A 1 2.43 25.73 0.05
N GLN A 2 1.14 25.52 0.33
CA GLN A 2 0.61 24.20 0.73
C GLN A 2 0.74 23.12 -0.36
N ASP A 3 0.56 23.45 -1.64
CA ASP A 3 0.64 22.47 -2.74
C ASP A 3 2.04 21.93 -2.99
N ALA A 4 3.06 22.77 -2.80
CA ALA A 4 4.46 22.39 -3.02
C ALA A 4 4.92 21.38 -1.94
N GLY A 5 4.58 21.61 -0.68
CA GLY A 5 4.88 20.68 0.42
C GLY A 5 4.19 19.33 0.26
N TYR A 6 2.88 19.34 -0.08
CA TYR A 6 2.13 18.12 -0.34
C TYR A 6 2.68 17.33 -1.53
N ARG A 7 3.06 18.01 -2.62
CA ARG A 7 3.63 17.39 -3.83
C ARG A 7 4.99 16.72 -3.55
N VAL A 8 5.85 17.38 -2.77
CA VAL A 8 7.13 16.81 -2.34
C VAL A 8 6.90 15.59 -1.44
N PHE A 9 5.98 15.66 -0.48
CA PHE A 9 5.65 14.55 0.39
C PHE A 9 5.19 13.31 -0.40
N ILE A 10 4.27 13.48 -1.36
CA ILE A 10 3.80 12.38 -2.21
C ILE A 10 4.93 11.82 -3.08
N ALA A 11 5.78 12.68 -3.67
CA ALA A 11 6.91 12.22 -4.46
C ALA A 11 7.89 11.37 -3.63
N PHE A 12 8.20 11.80 -2.41
CA PHE A 12 9.02 11.03 -1.47
C PHE A 12 8.36 9.72 -1.04
N ALA A 13 7.06 9.73 -0.76
CA ALA A 13 6.31 8.53 -0.40
C ALA A 13 6.36 7.48 -1.52
N ILE A 14 6.15 7.90 -2.77
CA ILE A 14 6.25 7.02 -3.94
C ILE A 14 7.67 6.46 -4.08
N LEU A 15 8.69 7.32 -3.99
CA LEU A 15 10.09 6.91 -4.09
C LEU A 15 10.45 5.89 -3.01
N TRP A 16 10.03 6.12 -1.77
CA TRP A 16 10.24 5.18 -0.66
C TRP A 16 9.55 3.83 -0.86
N ILE A 17 8.30 3.83 -1.36
CA ILE A 17 7.58 2.58 -1.66
C ILE A 17 8.34 1.79 -2.73
N LEU A 18 8.80 2.45 -3.80
CA LEU A 18 9.56 1.81 -4.86
C LEU A 18 10.89 1.24 -4.34
N MET A 19 11.60 1.99 -3.50
CA MET A 19 12.83 1.52 -2.86
C MET A 19 12.57 0.33 -1.92
N GLY A 20 11.50 0.36 -1.13
CA GLY A 20 11.12 -0.74 -0.25
C GLY A 20 10.82 -2.02 -1.02
N ILE A 21 10.04 -1.92 -2.11
CA ILE A 21 9.76 -3.04 -3.01
C ILE A 21 11.07 -3.56 -3.62
N GLY A 22 11.90 -2.67 -4.17
CA GLY A 22 13.17 -3.04 -4.79
C GLY A 22 14.13 -3.72 -3.82
N ALA A 23 14.27 -3.19 -2.61
CA ALA A 23 15.10 -3.76 -1.55
C ALA A 23 14.59 -5.15 -1.13
N THR A 24 13.28 -5.32 -1.00
CA THR A 24 12.67 -6.61 -0.64
C THR A 24 12.91 -7.66 -1.73
N ILE A 25 12.77 -7.27 -3.00
CA ILE A 25 13.07 -8.16 -4.14
C ILE A 25 14.56 -8.52 -4.17
N ALA A 26 15.45 -7.53 -3.97
CA ALA A 26 16.89 -7.75 -3.95
C ALA A 26 17.32 -8.68 -2.81
N LEU A 27 16.72 -8.53 -1.63
CA LEU A 27 16.94 -9.39 -0.46
C LEU A 27 16.49 -10.84 -0.73
N PHE A 28 15.30 -11.04 -1.27
CA PHE A 28 14.87 -12.41 -1.63
C PHE A 28 15.76 -13.03 -2.72
N LYS A 29 16.29 -12.20 -3.63
CA LYS A 29 17.22 -12.64 -4.67
C LYS A 29 18.60 -13.00 -4.11
N SER A 30 19.11 -12.31 -3.09
CA SER A 30 20.40 -12.63 -2.45
C SER A 30 20.34 -13.97 -1.71
N ASP A 31 19.19 -14.34 -1.16
CA ASP A 31 18.99 -15.61 -0.45
C ASP A 31 18.74 -16.79 -1.40
N GLY A 32 18.78 -16.58 -2.73
CA GLY A 32 18.45 -17.60 -3.73
C GLY A 32 17.00 -18.08 -3.66
N GLN A 33 16.14 -17.38 -2.91
CA GLN A 33 14.73 -17.72 -2.77
C GLN A 33 13.98 -17.33 -4.05
N LYS A 34 13.33 -18.33 -4.66
CA LYS A 34 12.35 -18.05 -5.72
C LYS A 34 11.19 -17.29 -5.07
N LEU A 35 10.87 -16.09 -5.58
CA LEU A 35 9.68 -15.34 -5.20
C LEU A 35 8.45 -16.25 -5.36
N ARG A 36 7.98 -16.78 -4.23
CA ARG A 36 6.89 -17.74 -4.17
C ARG A 36 5.78 -17.12 -3.35
N PHE A 37 4.65 -16.85 -4.00
CA PHE A 37 3.41 -16.50 -3.32
C PHE A 37 2.82 -17.77 -2.68
N GLY A 38 3.34 -18.12 -1.50
CA GLY A 38 2.87 -19.25 -0.72
C GLY A 38 1.66 -18.89 0.14
N LYS A 39 0.90 -19.92 0.56
CA LYS A 39 -0.24 -19.77 1.50
C LYS A 39 0.15 -19.02 2.78
N TRP A 40 1.37 -19.25 3.27
CA TRP A 40 1.93 -18.56 4.44
C TRP A 40 2.19 -17.07 4.20
N GLY A 41 2.72 -16.70 3.03
CA GLY A 41 2.91 -15.29 2.66
C GLY A 41 1.57 -14.57 2.52
N LEU A 42 0.56 -15.23 1.94
CA LEU A 42 -0.78 -14.68 1.84
C LEU A 42 -1.44 -14.52 3.23
N LEU A 43 -1.29 -15.49 4.13
CA LEU A 43 -1.80 -15.42 5.50
C LEU A 43 -1.27 -14.20 6.25
N VAL A 44 0.00 -13.84 6.05
CA VAL A 44 0.62 -12.65 6.65
C VAL A 44 0.22 -11.38 5.91
N ALA A 45 0.06 -11.42 4.58
CA ALA A 45 -0.34 -10.26 3.79
C ALA A 45 -1.80 -9.83 4.05
N ILE A 46 -2.71 -10.76 4.28
CA ILE A 46 -4.14 -10.49 4.54
C ILE A 46 -4.37 -9.47 5.67
N PRO A 47 -3.86 -9.66 6.91
CA PRO A 47 -4.09 -8.71 7.99
C PRO A 47 -3.45 -7.34 7.77
N ILE A 48 -2.50 -7.21 6.84
CA ILE A 48 -1.90 -5.93 6.43
C ILE A 48 -2.75 -5.26 5.35
N LEU A 49 -3.11 -6.01 4.30
CA LEU A 49 -3.81 -5.49 3.13
C LEU A 49 -5.29 -5.22 3.40
N VAL A 50 -5.96 -6.07 4.19
CA VAL A 50 -7.41 -5.94 4.43
C VAL A 50 -7.77 -4.61 5.10
N PRO A 51 -7.15 -4.18 6.20
CA PRO A 51 -7.46 -2.88 6.80
C PRO A 51 -7.21 -1.72 5.84
N ILE A 52 -6.11 -1.76 5.07
CA ILE A 52 -5.77 -0.72 4.09
C ILE A 52 -6.86 -0.64 3.01
N VAL A 53 -7.24 -1.77 2.42
CA VAL A 53 -8.28 -1.83 1.37
C VAL A 53 -9.62 -1.36 1.92
N LEU A 54 -10.00 -1.76 3.14
CA LEU A 54 -11.25 -1.34 3.77
C LEU A 54 -11.30 0.17 4.00
N VAL A 55 -10.21 0.77 4.52
CA VAL A 55 -10.15 2.22 4.74
C VAL A 55 -10.20 2.98 3.42
N LEU A 56 -9.45 2.54 2.41
CA LEU A 56 -9.47 3.18 1.09
C LEU A 56 -10.84 3.08 0.41
N ALA A 57 -11.46 1.90 0.46
CA ALA A 57 -12.82 1.70 -0.03
C ALA A 57 -13.80 2.61 0.71
N TYR A 58 -13.76 2.66 2.04
CA TYR A 58 -14.62 3.53 2.84
C TYR A 58 -14.47 5.00 2.43
N GLN A 59 -13.25 5.50 2.23
CA GLN A 59 -13.03 6.89 1.82
C GLN A 59 -13.61 7.20 0.44
N ILE A 60 -13.57 6.25 -0.49
CA ILE A 60 -14.17 6.39 -1.82
C ILE A 60 -15.70 6.38 -1.73
N PHE A 61 -16.29 5.48 -0.92
CA PHE A 61 -17.75 5.33 -0.82
C PHE A 61 -18.42 6.29 0.17
N ARG A 62 -17.68 6.88 1.11
CA ARG A 62 -18.16 7.85 2.10
C ARG A 62 -19.04 8.96 1.52
N PRO A 63 -18.67 9.67 0.44
CA PRO A 63 -19.53 10.70 -0.15
C PRO A 63 -20.87 10.15 -0.66
N SER A 64 -20.87 8.97 -1.29
CA SER A 64 -22.09 8.30 -1.77
C SER A 64 -22.99 7.84 -0.62
N LEU A 65 -22.41 7.33 0.47
CA LEU A 65 -23.15 6.90 1.67
C LEU A 65 -23.82 8.09 2.38
N LEU A 66 -23.15 9.23 2.47
CA LEU A 66 -23.69 10.43 3.11
C LEU A 66 -24.85 11.08 2.32
N GLN A 67 -24.89 10.89 1.00
CA GLN A 67 -26.01 11.34 0.16
C GLN A 67 -27.27 10.48 0.34
N LEU A 68 -27.14 9.23 0.76
CA LEU A 68 -28.26 8.30 0.92
C LEU A 68 -28.98 8.44 2.27
N VAL A 69 -28.30 9.03 3.27
CA VAL A 69 -28.78 9.18 4.66
C VAL A 69 -29.31 10.60 4.93
N ARG A 70 -29.11 11.54 3.99
CA ARG A 70 -29.75 12.87 3.99
C ARG A 70 -31.05 12.83 3.20
#